data_AF-A0A1B8ZYN9-F1
#
_entry.id   AF-A0A1B8ZYN9-F1
#
_cell.length_a   1.000
_cell.length_b   1.000
_cell.length_c   1.000
_cell.angle_alpha   90.00
_cell.angle_beta   90.00
_cell.angle_gamma   90.00
#
_symmetry.space_group_name_H-M   'P 1'
#
loop_
_entity.id
_entity.type
_entity.pdbx_description
1 polymer ?
#
loop_
_entity_poly.entity_id
_entity_poly.type
_entity_poly.pdbx_seq_one_letter_code
_entity_poly.pdbx_strand_id
1 'polypeptide(L)'
;MQYFVFSVVKNPIKNRTKNWEELKNMALEGINIYWSRTDKKTFNKGTDIHGEKWGIFVNAVQDENGMAAPKIIYFTNAKNTTFNRSHNWELHRELYYKTGYTYYSDWKSYNKNTIVYVTKGWFYSDPKESDLDFKETSAHEIGHQLLLTYGGRSYSYTHKSTSGPTWIQQDPLPGTKYPENTEEIDLMKYADEEIPVDYHDRVVLSKEDSLSIIWLSKIEILSLFFIFSCILSCSHKNAENNREIVNYYNGIVLDKNSITALPNVSVKCSLNNNVIKTVLTDKRGHFKISDSSLNTLNIQEQRKLIFYKEGYVSDTIYTTQRIPQYRQTKNLNSNHFIYKIPDTLYLQKIKFE
;
A
#
# COMPACT_ATOMS: atom_id res chain seq x y z
N MET A 1 24.14 -23.89 -19.14
CA MET A 1 25.35 -23.62 -18.31
C MET A 1 25.29 -24.58 -17.13
N GLN A 2 26.29 -25.46 -17.01
CA GLN A 2 26.32 -26.53 -16.00
C GLN A 2 26.97 -25.97 -14.74
N TYR A 3 26.18 -25.69 -13.70
CA TYR A 3 26.70 -25.16 -12.44
C TYR A 3 27.47 -26.25 -11.69
N PHE A 4 28.79 -26.13 -11.65
CA PHE A 4 29.63 -26.86 -10.71
C PHE A 4 29.36 -26.31 -9.29
N VAL A 5 28.56 -27.02 -8.50
CA VAL A 5 28.35 -26.70 -7.09
C VAL A 5 29.51 -27.27 -6.29
N PHE A 6 30.57 -26.47 -6.10
CA PHE A 6 31.43 -26.66 -4.93
C PHE A 6 30.65 -26.17 -3.70
N SER A 7 29.89 -27.06 -3.05
CA SER A 7 29.28 -26.72 -1.77
C SER A 7 30.37 -26.70 -0.71
N VAL A 8 30.88 -25.49 -0.39
CA VAL A 8 31.52 -25.29 0.90
C VAL A 8 30.42 -25.50 1.94
N VAL A 9 30.42 -26.66 2.59
CA VAL A 9 29.51 -26.96 3.69
C VAL A 9 29.81 -25.95 4.79
N LYS A 10 28.90 -25.00 5.00
CA LYS A 10 29.00 -24.01 6.07
C LYS A 10 28.61 -24.68 7.39
N ASN A 11 29.22 -24.27 8.49
CA ASN A 11 28.84 -24.79 9.80
C ASN A 11 27.47 -24.21 10.22
N PRO A 12 26.58 -25.00 10.84
CA PRO A 12 25.36 -24.49 11.43
C PRO A 12 25.65 -23.39 12.46
N ILE A 13 24.81 -22.36 12.48
CA ILE A 13 24.91 -21.26 13.44
C ILE A 13 24.57 -21.81 14.83
N LYS A 14 25.54 -21.85 15.75
CA LYS A 14 25.34 -22.45 17.08
C LYS A 14 24.72 -21.49 18.09
N ASN A 15 24.90 -20.19 17.90
CA ASN A 15 24.42 -19.14 18.79
C ASN A 15 23.81 -18.01 17.98
N ARG A 16 22.84 -17.34 18.59
CA ARG A 16 22.15 -16.19 17.99
C ARG A 16 23.16 -15.10 17.64
N THR A 17 23.21 -14.71 16.37
CA THR A 17 24.17 -13.73 15.84
C THR A 17 23.68 -12.28 15.94
N LYS A 18 22.38 -12.09 16.18
CA LYS A 18 21.73 -10.78 16.33
C LYS A 18 20.81 -10.79 17.54
N ASN A 19 20.95 -9.82 18.42
CA ASN A 19 20.03 -9.59 19.53
C ASN A 19 18.76 -8.83 19.06
N TRP A 20 17.81 -8.60 19.97
CA TRP A 20 16.56 -7.93 19.62
C TRP A 20 16.75 -6.47 19.19
N GLU A 21 17.63 -5.73 19.86
CA GLU A 21 17.90 -4.32 19.58
C GLU A 21 18.52 -4.14 18.19
N GLU A 22 19.46 -5.01 17.83
CA GLU A 22 20.05 -5.04 16.49
C GLU A 22 18.99 -5.26 15.41
N LEU A 23 18.10 -6.25 15.59
CA LEU A 23 17.04 -6.52 14.63
C LEU A 23 16.02 -5.38 14.56
N LYS A 24 15.66 -4.76 15.69
CA LYS A 24 14.81 -3.57 15.69
C LYS A 24 15.43 -2.45 14.86
N ASN A 25 16.71 -2.16 15.09
CA ASN A 25 17.42 -1.10 14.38
C ASN A 25 17.54 -1.42 12.89
N MET A 26 17.75 -2.68 12.52
CA MET A 26 17.72 -3.12 11.12
C MET A 26 16.34 -2.94 10.48
N ALA A 27 15.24 -3.22 11.19
CA ALA A 27 13.90 -3.01 10.65
C ALA A 27 13.62 -1.51 10.37
N LEU A 28 14.02 -0.63 11.31
CA LEU A 28 13.93 0.82 11.13
C LEU A 28 14.83 1.32 9.99
N GLU A 29 16.07 0.80 9.91
CA GLU A 29 17.01 1.12 8.84
C GLU A 29 16.45 0.69 7.47
N GLY A 30 15.84 -0.50 7.39
CA GLY A 30 15.16 -0.97 6.19
C GLY A 30 14.08 0.00 5.72
N ILE A 31 13.22 0.47 6.62
CA ILE A 31 12.22 1.51 6.29
C ILE A 31 12.92 2.76 5.76
N ASN A 32 13.93 3.26 6.46
CA ASN A 32 14.66 4.47 6.04
C ASN A 32 15.28 4.31 4.65
N ILE A 33 15.81 3.14 4.31
CA ILE A 33 16.42 2.87 3.02
C ILE A 33 15.38 2.76 1.92
N TYR A 34 14.37 1.91 2.12
CA TYR A 34 13.49 1.48 1.03
C TYR A 34 12.27 2.39 0.85
N TRP A 35 11.84 3.13 1.89
CA TRP A 35 10.77 4.13 1.81
C TRP A 35 11.27 5.53 1.44
N SER A 36 12.59 5.73 1.33
CA SER A 36 13.18 6.98 0.84
C SER A 36 13.41 6.96 -0.68
N ARG A 37 13.18 8.09 -1.34
CA ARG A 37 13.46 8.33 -2.76
C ARG A 37 14.45 9.46 -2.91
N THR A 38 15.75 9.17 -2.83
CA THR A 38 16.77 10.20 -2.51
C THR A 38 17.74 10.52 -3.62
N ASP A 39 17.54 10.05 -4.86
CA ASP A 39 18.48 10.16 -6.02
C ASP A 39 19.92 9.64 -5.84
N LYS A 40 20.29 9.22 -4.61
CA LYS A 40 21.64 8.82 -4.20
C LYS A 40 22.01 7.36 -4.43
N LYS A 41 21.04 6.47 -4.68
CA LYS A 41 21.34 5.08 -5.10
C LYS A 41 21.42 5.04 -6.62
N THR A 42 22.28 4.19 -7.16
CA THR A 42 22.49 3.99 -8.61
C THR A 42 21.18 3.92 -9.41
N PHE A 43 20.15 3.29 -8.84
CA PHE A 43 18.87 3.07 -9.52
C PHE A 43 17.71 3.93 -8.99
N ASN A 44 17.88 4.64 -7.86
CA ASN A 44 16.84 5.51 -7.30
C ASN A 44 16.88 6.86 -7.99
N LYS A 45 15.83 7.23 -8.71
CA LYS A 45 15.81 8.45 -9.55
C LYS A 45 15.08 9.62 -8.91
N GLY A 46 14.96 9.61 -7.59
CA GLY A 46 14.18 10.58 -6.81
C GLY A 46 12.70 10.55 -7.17
N THR A 47 11.96 11.59 -6.81
CA THR A 47 10.53 11.71 -7.11
C THR A 47 10.27 12.95 -7.95
N ASP A 48 9.66 12.77 -9.11
CA ASP A 48 9.21 13.90 -9.93
C ASP A 48 7.91 14.46 -9.36
N ILE A 49 7.92 15.72 -8.94
CA ILE A 49 6.76 16.44 -8.43
C ILE A 49 6.63 17.72 -9.27
N HIS A 50 5.58 17.79 -10.09
CA HIS A 50 5.32 18.91 -10.99
C HIS A 50 6.51 19.28 -11.92
N GLY A 51 7.26 18.27 -12.40
CA GLY A 51 8.41 18.49 -13.29
C GLY A 51 9.72 18.84 -12.58
N GLU A 52 9.71 18.90 -11.24
CA GLU A 52 10.92 19.05 -10.43
C GLU A 52 11.29 17.73 -9.78
N LYS A 53 12.60 17.46 -9.66
CA LYS A 53 13.13 16.27 -9.00
C LYS A 53 13.36 16.55 -7.53
N TRP A 54 12.65 15.80 -6.68
CA TRP A 54 12.72 15.89 -5.24
C TRP A 54 13.36 14.65 -4.62
N GLY A 55 14.22 14.87 -3.63
CA GLY A 55 14.69 13.84 -2.71
C GLY A 55 13.77 13.73 -1.50
N ILE A 56 13.18 12.56 -1.26
CA ILE A 56 12.31 12.26 -0.12
C ILE A 56 13.08 11.34 0.82
N PHE A 57 13.24 11.77 2.07
CA PHE A 57 13.98 11.05 3.10
C PHE A 57 13.03 10.65 4.23
N VAL A 58 13.07 9.38 4.61
CA VAL A 58 12.29 8.81 5.72
C VAL A 58 13.21 8.55 6.89
N ASN A 59 12.76 8.95 8.08
CA ASN A 59 13.39 8.64 9.35
C ASN A 59 12.38 7.97 10.29
N ALA A 60 12.41 6.65 10.34
CA ALA A 60 11.58 5.82 11.16
C ALA A 60 12.14 5.74 12.58
N VAL A 61 11.27 5.95 13.56
CA VAL A 61 11.56 5.81 14.98
C VAL A 61 10.53 4.88 15.61
N GLN A 62 10.94 4.15 16.64
CA GLN A 62 9.99 3.42 17.48
C GLN A 62 9.36 4.41 18.47
N ASP A 63 8.03 4.47 18.47
CA ASP A 63 7.26 5.30 19.40
C ASP A 63 6.05 4.50 19.91
N GLU A 64 5.70 4.67 21.18
CA GLU A 64 4.54 3.99 21.80
C GLU A 64 3.20 4.47 21.22
N ASN A 65 3.16 5.69 20.68
CA ASN A 65 2.02 6.27 19.98
C ASN A 65 2.08 5.98 18.46
N GLY A 66 3.08 5.22 18.02
CA GLY A 66 3.27 4.82 16.64
C GLY A 66 2.28 3.75 16.18
N MET A 67 2.47 3.28 14.93
CA MET A 67 1.71 2.15 14.41
C MET A 67 2.01 0.86 15.19
N ALA A 68 1.05 -0.07 15.23
CA ALA A 68 1.26 -1.38 15.82
C ALA A 68 2.42 -2.12 15.14
N ALA A 69 3.50 -2.35 15.90
CA ALA A 69 4.71 -2.97 15.37
C ALA A 69 4.57 -4.50 15.28
N PRO A 70 5.18 -5.13 14.25
CA PRO A 70 5.27 -6.58 14.18
C PRO A 70 6.21 -7.15 15.25
N LYS A 71 5.95 -8.38 15.66
CA LYS A 71 6.87 -9.15 16.50
C LYS A 71 8.07 -9.58 15.67
N ILE A 72 9.28 -9.29 16.15
CA ILE A 72 10.52 -9.72 15.50
C ILE A 72 10.96 -11.08 16.05
N ILE A 73 11.21 -12.02 15.14
CA ILE A 73 11.56 -13.41 15.43
C ILE A 73 12.91 -13.74 14.77
N TYR A 74 13.89 -14.15 15.57
CA TYR A 74 15.14 -14.69 15.05
C TYR A 74 14.94 -16.16 14.70
N PHE A 75 15.15 -16.50 13.43
CA PHE A 75 14.84 -17.81 12.86
C PHE A 75 16.11 -18.45 12.29
N THR A 76 16.56 -19.54 12.88
CA THR A 76 17.74 -20.28 12.43
C THR A 76 17.59 -21.77 12.68
N ASN A 77 18.25 -22.59 11.87
CA ASN A 77 18.31 -24.05 12.00
C ASN A 77 16.93 -24.71 12.15
N ALA A 78 15.92 -24.16 11.48
CA ALA A 78 14.53 -24.52 11.68
C ALA A 78 13.80 -24.80 10.36
N LYS A 79 12.69 -25.51 10.47
CA LYS A 79 11.81 -25.84 9.35
C LYS A 79 11.06 -24.59 8.88
N ASN A 80 11.32 -24.16 7.65
CA ASN A 80 10.59 -23.10 6.98
C ASN A 80 9.29 -23.65 6.38
N THR A 81 8.18 -22.98 6.66
CA THR A 81 6.84 -23.31 6.17
C THR A 81 6.09 -22.02 5.85
N THR A 82 4.89 -22.11 5.28
CA THR A 82 4.02 -20.95 5.05
C THR A 82 3.68 -20.18 6.33
N PHE A 83 3.72 -20.82 7.51
CA PHE A 83 3.41 -20.20 8.80
C PHE A 83 4.52 -19.33 9.38
N ASN A 84 5.74 -19.41 8.85
CA ASN A 84 6.86 -18.57 9.27
C ASN A 84 7.37 -17.67 8.13
N ARG A 85 6.47 -17.32 7.21
CA ARG A 85 6.65 -16.17 6.31
C ARG A 85 6.40 -14.90 7.12
N SER A 86 7.22 -13.88 6.93
CA SER A 86 6.93 -12.55 7.47
C SER A 86 5.59 -12.06 6.92
N HIS A 87 4.81 -11.38 7.74
CA HIS A 87 3.53 -10.82 7.33
C HIS A 87 3.14 -9.68 8.28
N ASN A 88 2.39 -8.71 7.77
CA ASN A 88 1.85 -7.62 8.59
C ASN A 88 0.41 -7.28 8.25
N TRP A 89 -0.51 -8.13 8.74
CA TRP A 89 -1.95 -7.91 8.63
C TRP A 89 -2.58 -7.66 10.01
N GLU A 90 -3.80 -7.15 10.01
CA GLU A 90 -4.37 -6.43 11.16
C GLU A 90 -4.47 -7.26 12.45
N LEU A 91 -4.59 -8.59 12.33
CA LEU A 91 -4.72 -9.52 13.46
C LEU A 91 -3.45 -10.30 13.79
N HIS A 92 -2.43 -10.31 12.92
CA HIS A 92 -1.20 -11.06 13.15
C HIS A 92 -0.01 -10.43 12.40
N ARG A 93 1.05 -10.10 13.13
CA ARG A 93 2.18 -9.30 12.62
C ARG A 93 3.50 -9.89 13.09
N GLU A 94 4.26 -10.48 12.18
CA GLU A 94 5.53 -11.14 12.50
C GLU A 94 6.57 -10.84 11.40
N LEU A 95 7.80 -10.52 11.84
CA LEU A 95 8.97 -10.36 10.99
C LEU A 95 10.00 -11.42 11.36
N TYR A 96 10.37 -12.25 10.39
CA TYR A 96 11.33 -13.33 10.57
C TYR A 96 12.69 -12.94 10.02
N TYR A 97 13.70 -12.83 10.89
CA TYR A 97 15.10 -12.78 10.50
C TYR A 97 15.61 -14.20 10.27
N LYS A 98 15.71 -14.64 9.01
CA LYS A 98 16.07 -16.01 8.64
C LYS A 98 17.55 -16.11 8.31
N THR A 99 18.32 -16.87 9.09
CA THR A 99 19.77 -17.05 8.87
C THR A 99 20.24 -18.46 9.19
N GLY A 100 21.34 -18.89 8.58
CA GLY A 100 21.87 -20.25 8.75
C GLY A 100 21.06 -21.29 7.97
N TYR A 101 21.07 -22.54 8.42
CA TYR A 101 20.33 -23.60 7.74
C TYR A 101 18.83 -23.47 7.99
N THR A 102 18.04 -23.55 6.93
CA THR A 102 16.59 -23.65 6.99
C THR A 102 16.12 -24.81 6.13
N TYR A 103 15.03 -25.45 6.54
CA TYR A 103 14.47 -26.59 5.80
C TYR A 103 13.10 -26.26 5.21
N TYR A 104 13.03 -26.15 3.89
CA TYR A 104 11.81 -25.92 3.11
C TYR A 104 11.14 -27.26 2.84
N SER A 105 10.05 -27.57 3.57
CA SER A 105 9.38 -28.86 3.41
C SER A 105 8.62 -29.03 2.10
N ASP A 106 8.28 -27.93 1.47
CA ASP A 106 7.61 -27.82 0.18
C ASP A 106 8.61 -27.78 -0.99
N TRP A 107 9.90 -28.05 -0.79
CA TRP A 107 10.96 -27.96 -1.82
C TRP A 107 10.64 -28.59 -3.18
N LYS A 108 9.73 -29.57 -3.25
CA LYS A 108 9.28 -30.19 -4.50
C LYS A 108 8.48 -29.25 -5.41
N SER A 109 7.89 -28.17 -4.87
CA SER A 109 7.19 -27.14 -5.64
C SER A 109 8.15 -26.17 -6.33
N TYR A 110 9.40 -26.10 -5.86
CA TYR A 110 10.40 -25.19 -6.41
C TYR A 110 10.91 -25.68 -7.78
N ASN A 111 11.38 -24.74 -8.60
CA ASN A 111 12.01 -25.06 -9.87
C ASN A 111 13.23 -25.98 -9.65
N LYS A 112 13.37 -27.00 -10.51
CA LYS A 112 14.39 -28.06 -10.40
C LYS A 112 15.83 -27.55 -10.38
N ASN A 113 16.05 -26.35 -10.91
CA ASN A 113 17.37 -25.72 -10.97
C ASN A 113 17.70 -24.86 -9.74
N THR A 114 16.74 -24.65 -8.84
CA THR A 114 16.97 -23.87 -7.61
C THR A 114 17.81 -24.67 -6.61
N ILE A 115 18.59 -23.96 -5.81
CA ILE A 115 19.38 -24.56 -4.73
C ILE A 115 18.52 -25.34 -3.73
N VAL A 116 17.32 -24.83 -3.41
CA VAL A 116 16.35 -25.48 -2.50
C VAL A 116 15.93 -26.84 -3.06
N TYR A 117 15.65 -26.94 -4.36
CA TYR A 117 15.29 -28.21 -4.98
C TYR A 117 16.46 -29.19 -5.02
N VAL A 118 17.64 -28.74 -5.47
CA VAL A 118 18.84 -29.59 -5.61
C VAL A 118 19.30 -30.15 -4.26
N THR A 119 19.12 -29.40 -3.18
CA THR A 119 19.46 -29.79 -1.80
C THR A 119 18.32 -30.48 -1.05
N LYS A 120 17.22 -30.81 -1.75
CA LYS A 120 16.03 -31.47 -1.17
C LYS A 120 15.45 -30.71 0.03
N GLY A 121 15.46 -29.38 -0.03
CA GLY A 121 14.86 -28.47 0.94
C GLY A 121 15.84 -27.78 1.90
N TRP A 122 17.12 -28.15 1.91
CA TRP A 122 18.11 -27.53 2.80
C TRP A 122 18.79 -26.32 2.17
N PHE A 123 18.47 -25.13 2.68
CA PHE A 123 19.10 -23.90 2.23
C PHE A 123 19.89 -23.25 3.36
N TYR A 124 21.08 -22.74 3.05
CA TYR A 124 21.85 -21.93 3.99
C TYR A 124 21.72 -20.47 3.61
N SER A 125 21.03 -19.69 4.45
CA SER A 125 20.96 -18.23 4.33
C SER A 125 22.21 -17.61 4.93
N ASP A 126 23.02 -16.94 4.11
CA ASP A 126 24.21 -16.24 4.58
C ASP A 126 23.84 -15.05 5.46
N PRO A 127 24.51 -14.82 6.62
CA PRO A 127 24.16 -13.70 7.50
C PRO A 127 24.17 -12.33 6.82
N LYS A 128 25.01 -12.09 5.80
CA LYS A 128 25.02 -10.81 5.09
C LYS A 128 23.79 -10.64 4.21
N GLU A 129 23.42 -11.69 3.48
CA GLU A 129 22.19 -11.70 2.67
C GLU A 129 20.95 -11.64 3.56
N SER A 130 20.94 -12.38 4.67
CA SER A 130 19.90 -12.31 5.70
C SER A 130 19.68 -10.89 6.24
N ASP A 131 20.76 -10.11 6.37
CA ASP A 131 20.66 -8.71 6.81
C ASP A 131 19.99 -7.82 5.75
N LEU A 132 20.25 -8.05 4.46
CA LEU A 132 19.61 -7.33 3.35
C LEU A 132 18.14 -7.73 3.21
N ASP A 133 17.85 -9.04 3.16
CA ASP A 133 16.50 -9.60 3.09
C ASP A 133 15.64 -9.08 4.24
N PHE A 134 16.16 -9.10 5.47
CA PHE A 134 15.37 -8.66 6.62
C PHE A 134 15.05 -7.17 6.58
N LYS A 135 15.98 -6.32 6.12
CA LYS A 135 15.73 -4.87 5.95
C LYS A 135 14.66 -4.61 4.89
N GLU A 136 14.77 -5.27 3.74
CA GLU A 136 13.80 -5.17 2.64
C GLU A 136 12.43 -5.66 3.11
N THR A 137 12.35 -6.87 3.66
CA THR A 137 11.09 -7.47 4.09
C THR A 137 10.45 -6.66 5.22
N SER A 138 11.25 -6.13 6.16
CA SER A 138 10.72 -5.23 7.19
C SER A 138 10.06 -3.99 6.58
N ALA A 139 10.69 -3.40 5.56
CA ALA A 139 10.16 -2.25 4.86
C ALA A 139 8.89 -2.58 4.07
N HIS A 140 8.87 -3.72 3.38
CA HIS A 140 7.70 -4.22 2.64
C HIS A 140 6.50 -4.43 3.58
N GLU A 141 6.71 -5.21 4.63
CA GLU A 141 5.65 -5.61 5.56
C GLU A 141 5.12 -4.44 6.38
N ILE A 142 6.01 -3.60 6.94
CA ILE A 142 5.57 -2.39 7.66
C ILE A 142 4.89 -1.41 6.70
N GLY A 143 5.35 -1.38 5.45
CA GLY A 143 4.77 -0.66 4.34
C GLY A 143 3.28 -0.93 4.12
N HIS A 144 2.84 -2.18 4.30
CA HIS A 144 1.42 -2.51 4.18
C HIS A 144 0.52 -1.69 5.11
N GLN A 145 0.97 -1.34 6.33
CA GLN A 145 0.16 -0.54 7.25
C GLN A 145 0.06 0.94 6.80
N LEU A 146 1.13 1.48 6.22
CA LEU A 146 1.13 2.83 5.63
C LEU A 146 0.16 2.89 4.45
N LEU A 147 0.28 1.94 3.52
CA LEU A 147 -0.59 1.88 2.34
C LEU A 147 -2.04 1.53 2.68
N LEU A 148 -2.26 0.75 3.73
CA LEU A 148 -3.60 0.48 4.25
C LEU A 148 -4.25 1.77 4.77
N THR A 149 -3.49 2.61 5.46
CA THR A 149 -3.96 3.91 5.98
C THR A 149 -4.29 4.88 4.84
N TYR A 150 -3.48 4.87 3.77
CA TYR A 150 -3.69 5.72 2.60
C TYR A 150 -4.85 5.26 1.70
N GLY A 151 -4.81 4.01 1.23
CA GLY A 151 -5.64 3.51 0.13
C GLY A 151 -6.50 2.29 0.47
N GLY A 152 -6.50 1.84 1.74
CA GLY A 152 -7.28 0.69 2.19
C GLY A 152 -6.68 -0.67 1.80
N ARG A 153 -7.38 -1.75 2.15
CA ARG A 153 -6.88 -3.13 2.04
C ARG A 153 -6.51 -3.54 0.62
N SER A 154 -7.35 -3.17 -0.37
CA SER A 154 -7.09 -3.54 -1.76
C SER A 154 -5.82 -2.89 -2.30
N TYR A 155 -5.55 -1.63 -1.92
CA TYR A 155 -4.35 -0.93 -2.36
C TYR A 155 -3.10 -1.54 -1.72
N SER A 156 -3.18 -1.87 -0.42
CA SER A 156 -2.06 -2.40 0.34
C SER A 156 -1.69 -3.85 0.00
N TYR A 157 -2.64 -4.78 -0.01
CA TYR A 157 -2.34 -6.23 0.03
C TYR A 157 -2.42 -6.95 -1.32
N THR A 158 -2.79 -6.27 -2.40
CA THR A 158 -2.80 -6.86 -3.76
C THR A 158 -1.48 -6.68 -4.50
N HIS A 159 -0.47 -6.08 -3.86
CA HIS A 159 0.85 -5.85 -4.43
C HIS A 159 0.76 -5.17 -5.80
N LYS A 160 -0.12 -4.17 -5.92
CA LYS A 160 -0.42 -3.47 -7.20
C LYS A 160 -0.87 -4.42 -8.30
N SER A 161 -1.74 -5.36 -7.96
CA SER A 161 -2.24 -6.42 -8.83
C SER A 161 -1.16 -7.40 -9.32
N THR A 162 -0.03 -7.52 -8.62
CA THR A 162 0.99 -8.55 -8.88
C THR A 162 0.86 -9.76 -7.96
N SER A 163 0.00 -9.71 -6.95
CA SER A 163 -0.43 -10.88 -6.18
C SER A 163 -1.91 -11.16 -6.42
N GLY A 164 -2.39 -12.28 -5.89
CA GLY A 164 -3.78 -12.72 -6.02
C GLY A 164 -4.82 -11.61 -5.75
N PRO A 165 -6.03 -11.72 -6.33
CA PRO A 165 -7.06 -10.67 -6.29
C PRO A 165 -7.65 -10.42 -4.90
N THR A 166 -7.21 -11.18 -3.89
CA THR A 166 -7.66 -11.07 -2.50
C THR A 166 -6.46 -10.81 -1.60
N TRP A 167 -6.67 -10.06 -0.52
CA TRP A 167 -5.63 -9.76 0.49
C TRP A 167 -5.07 -11.00 1.21
N ILE A 168 -5.71 -12.16 1.03
CA ILE A 168 -5.33 -13.47 1.58
C ILE A 168 -4.33 -14.17 0.64
N GLN A 169 -4.38 -13.90 -0.67
CA GLN A 169 -3.51 -14.50 -1.67
C GLN A 169 -2.33 -13.55 -1.97
N GLN A 170 -1.23 -13.79 -1.28
CA GLN A 170 0.00 -12.99 -1.38
C GLN A 170 1.11 -13.70 -2.17
N ASP A 171 0.74 -14.67 -3.01
CA ASP A 171 1.68 -15.27 -3.95
C ASP A 171 1.71 -14.44 -5.25
N PRO A 172 2.85 -14.35 -5.94
CA PRO A 172 2.94 -13.68 -7.23
C PRO A 172 1.95 -14.29 -8.22
N LEU A 173 1.36 -13.45 -9.07
CA LEU A 173 0.55 -13.92 -10.18
C LEU A 173 1.45 -14.58 -11.23
N PRO A 174 1.01 -15.69 -11.86
CA PRO A 174 1.79 -16.38 -12.87
C PRO A 174 2.25 -15.45 -14.00
N GLY A 175 3.53 -15.52 -14.33
CA GLY A 175 4.14 -14.74 -15.42
C GLY A 175 4.39 -13.25 -15.12
N THR A 176 4.22 -12.82 -13.87
CA THR A 176 4.75 -11.52 -13.42
C THR A 176 6.28 -11.54 -13.43
N LYS A 177 6.91 -10.45 -13.87
CA LYS A 177 8.37 -10.36 -14.02
C LYS A 177 8.92 -9.13 -13.35
N TYR A 178 10.17 -9.20 -12.92
CA TYR A 178 10.93 -8.02 -12.58
C TYR A 178 11.20 -7.20 -13.85
N PRO A 179 11.26 -5.86 -13.74
CA PRO A 179 11.75 -5.02 -14.82
C PRO A 179 13.15 -5.47 -15.28
N GLU A 180 13.43 -5.36 -16.57
CA GLU A 180 14.76 -5.65 -17.13
C GLU A 180 15.66 -4.41 -17.08
N ASN A 181 16.94 -4.56 -17.46
CA ASN A 181 17.83 -3.46 -17.83
C ASN A 181 17.93 -2.30 -16.82
N THR A 182 18.37 -2.57 -15.59
CA THR A 182 18.68 -1.56 -14.56
C THR A 182 17.51 -0.67 -14.10
N GLU A 183 16.27 -1.02 -14.42
CA GLU A 183 15.09 -0.27 -13.97
C GLU A 183 14.80 -0.49 -12.48
N GLU A 184 14.12 0.48 -11.85
CA GLU A 184 13.67 0.38 -10.44
C GLU A 184 12.73 -0.82 -10.27
N ILE A 185 12.97 -1.62 -9.23
CA ILE A 185 12.06 -2.67 -8.79
C ILE A 185 11.17 -2.07 -7.71
N ASP A 186 9.86 -2.14 -7.89
CA ASP A 186 8.91 -1.60 -6.93
C ASP A 186 8.88 -2.46 -5.66
N LEU A 187 9.20 -1.85 -4.51
CA LEU A 187 9.19 -2.50 -3.20
C LEU A 187 7.92 -3.32 -2.94
N MET A 188 6.77 -2.86 -3.43
CA MET A 188 5.48 -3.46 -3.12
C MET A 188 4.99 -4.48 -4.18
N LYS A 189 5.80 -4.83 -5.18
CA LYS A 189 5.42 -5.78 -6.23
C LYS A 189 6.12 -7.13 -6.07
N TYR A 190 5.42 -8.20 -6.44
CA TYR A 190 5.99 -9.52 -6.60
C TYR A 190 6.19 -9.88 -8.06
N ALA A 191 7.09 -10.83 -8.29
CA ALA A 191 7.33 -11.45 -9.58
C ALA A 191 7.39 -12.98 -9.43
N ASP A 192 6.91 -13.68 -10.46
CA ASP A 192 6.93 -15.14 -10.61
C ASP A 192 8.20 -15.58 -11.35
N GLU A 193 9.36 -15.07 -10.90
CA GLU A 193 10.66 -15.44 -11.43
C GLU A 193 11.76 -15.33 -10.38
N GLU A 194 12.96 -15.79 -10.72
CA GLU A 194 14.12 -15.73 -9.83
C GLU A 194 14.52 -14.28 -9.57
N ILE A 195 14.83 -13.98 -8.31
CA ILE A 195 15.28 -12.65 -7.87
C ILE A 195 16.59 -12.30 -8.60
N PRO A 196 16.69 -11.13 -9.26
CA PRO A 196 17.92 -10.75 -9.96
C PRO A 196 19.05 -10.45 -8.97
N VAL A 197 20.30 -10.64 -9.41
CA VAL A 197 21.49 -10.50 -8.56
C VAL A 197 21.63 -9.07 -7.97
N ASP A 198 21.12 -8.06 -8.67
CA ASP A 198 21.15 -6.65 -8.27
C ASP A 198 19.85 -6.18 -7.60
N TYR A 199 19.02 -7.10 -7.12
CA TYR A 199 17.69 -6.81 -6.56
C TYR A 199 17.71 -5.75 -5.47
N HIS A 200 18.49 -5.93 -4.40
CA HIS A 200 18.50 -5.00 -3.26
C HIS A 200 19.00 -3.59 -3.61
N ASP A 201 19.77 -3.46 -4.70
CA ASP A 201 20.21 -2.17 -5.22
C ASP A 201 19.10 -1.45 -5.99
N ARG A 202 18.24 -2.21 -6.65
CA ARG A 202 17.17 -1.74 -7.53
C ARG A 202 15.82 -1.56 -6.85
N VAL A 203 15.60 -2.21 -5.69
CA VAL A 203 14.35 -2.07 -4.95
C VAL A 203 14.19 -0.65 -4.41
N VAL A 204 13.12 0.00 -4.83
CA VAL A 204 12.74 1.37 -4.45
C VAL A 204 11.22 1.43 -4.31
N LEU A 205 10.72 2.15 -3.30
CA LEU A 205 9.29 2.47 -3.19
C LEU A 205 8.80 3.21 -4.44
N SER A 206 7.63 2.89 -5.01
CA SER A 206 7.17 3.62 -6.20
C SER A 206 6.92 5.11 -5.93
N LYS A 207 6.89 5.90 -7.02
CA LYS A 207 6.55 7.33 -6.96
C LYS A 207 5.21 7.56 -6.25
N GLU A 208 4.19 6.79 -6.61
CA GLU A 208 2.83 6.92 -6.08
C GLU A 208 2.79 6.66 -4.58
N ASP A 209 3.45 5.58 -4.12
CA ASP A 209 3.50 5.25 -2.71
C ASP A 209 4.33 6.29 -1.93
N SER A 210 5.40 6.82 -2.52
CA SER A 210 6.18 7.90 -1.91
C SER A 210 5.35 9.17 -1.71
N LEU A 211 4.54 9.55 -2.71
CA LEU A 211 3.60 10.66 -2.59
C LEU A 211 2.50 10.36 -1.56
N SER A 212 2.11 9.10 -1.39
CA SER A 212 1.15 8.70 -0.36
C SER A 212 1.64 9.00 1.06
N ILE A 213 2.94 8.82 1.34
CA ILE A 213 3.53 9.17 2.64
C ILE A 213 3.49 10.69 2.86
N ILE A 214 3.85 11.47 1.84
CA ILE A 214 3.79 12.94 1.91
C ILE A 214 2.36 13.40 2.20
N TRP A 215 1.39 12.74 1.59
CA TRP A 215 -0.02 13.01 1.87
C TRP A 215 -0.39 12.64 3.32
N LEU A 216 0.06 11.46 3.79
CA LEU A 216 -0.23 10.96 5.15
C LEU A 216 0.45 11.78 6.25
N SER A 217 1.63 12.34 5.98
CA SER A 217 2.36 13.20 6.93
C SER A 217 1.63 14.51 7.20
N LYS A 218 0.65 14.87 6.33
CA LYS A 218 -0.11 16.12 6.41
C LYS A 218 0.83 17.31 6.60
N ILE A 219 1.96 17.32 5.90
CA ILE A 219 2.92 18.42 5.97
C ILE A 219 2.15 19.73 5.78
N GLU A 220 2.01 20.48 6.86
CA GLU A 220 1.58 21.86 6.79
C GLU A 220 2.80 22.61 6.29
N ILE A 221 2.79 22.96 5.01
CA ILE A 221 3.75 23.93 4.49
C ILE A 221 3.39 25.23 5.21
N LEU A 222 4.11 25.51 6.30
CA LEU A 222 4.15 26.82 6.94
C LEU A 222 4.70 27.76 5.87
N SER A 223 3.79 28.28 5.07
CA SER A 223 4.16 29.12 3.96
C SER A 223 4.90 30.31 4.52
N LEU A 224 6.14 30.49 4.09
CA LEU A 224 6.95 31.69 4.27
C LEU A 224 6.36 32.89 3.49
N PHE A 225 5.03 33.07 3.52
CA PHE A 225 4.28 34.13 2.87
C PHE A 225 4.35 35.47 3.61
N PHE A 226 5.31 35.65 4.53
CA PHE A 226 5.49 36.93 5.22
C PHE A 226 6.48 37.90 4.54
N ILE A 227 7.19 37.49 3.47
CA ILE A 227 8.16 38.38 2.79
C ILE A 227 7.82 38.66 1.32
N PHE A 228 6.93 37.89 0.68
CA PHE A 228 6.60 38.07 -0.75
C PHE A 228 5.23 38.74 -1.03
N SER A 229 4.50 39.20 -0.01
CA SER A 229 3.18 39.85 -0.19
C SER A 229 3.25 41.29 -0.70
N CYS A 230 4.44 41.88 -0.86
CA CYS A 230 4.55 43.26 -1.35
C CYS A 230 4.71 43.40 -2.87
N ILE A 231 4.90 42.33 -3.67
CA ILE A 231 5.30 42.53 -5.09
C ILE A 231 4.36 41.94 -6.15
N LEU A 232 3.45 41.00 -5.87
CA LEU A 232 2.59 40.46 -6.93
C LEU A 232 1.12 40.42 -6.53
N SER A 233 0.51 41.61 -6.56
CA SER A 233 -0.89 41.75 -6.92
C SER A 233 -1.06 41.31 -8.37
N CYS A 234 -1.58 40.09 -8.59
CA CYS A 234 -2.52 39.75 -9.68
C CYS A 234 -2.92 38.26 -9.65
N SER A 235 -4.15 38.02 -9.18
CA SER A 235 -5.07 36.96 -9.61
C SER A 235 -4.58 35.49 -9.72
N HIS A 236 -4.57 34.78 -8.59
CA HIS A 236 -5.02 33.37 -8.59
C HIS A 236 -5.57 32.97 -7.21
N LYS A 237 -6.84 32.53 -7.18
CA LYS A 237 -7.53 32.09 -5.95
C LYS A 237 -7.13 30.64 -5.63
N ASN A 238 -6.51 30.46 -4.46
CA ASN A 238 -6.11 29.19 -3.86
C ASN A 238 -7.31 28.26 -3.56
N ALA A 239 -7.16 26.95 -3.84
CA ALA A 239 -8.22 25.95 -3.76
C ALA A 239 -8.18 25.01 -2.53
N GLU A 240 -7.28 25.18 -1.56
CA GLU A 240 -7.06 24.13 -0.54
C GLU A 240 -7.57 24.40 0.87
N ASN A 241 -8.20 25.55 1.15
CA ASN A 241 -8.66 25.87 2.53
C ASN A 241 -10.18 25.77 2.79
N ASN A 242 -10.98 25.11 1.94
CA ASN A 242 -12.43 24.99 2.21
C ASN A 242 -12.98 23.59 1.86
N ARG A 243 -12.84 22.61 2.77
CA ARG A 243 -13.76 21.45 2.76
C ARG A 243 -15.11 21.90 3.31
N GLU A 244 -15.88 22.57 2.44
CA GLU A 244 -17.24 23.01 2.70
C GLU A 244 -18.14 21.78 2.89
N ILE A 245 -18.91 21.78 3.96
CA ILE A 245 -19.97 20.80 4.19
C ILE A 245 -21.09 21.09 3.19
N VAL A 246 -21.44 20.12 2.37
CA VAL A 246 -22.43 20.28 1.29
C VAL A 246 -23.61 19.33 1.47
N ASN A 247 -24.77 19.71 0.94
CA ASN A 247 -25.99 18.90 0.92
C ASN A 247 -26.12 18.05 -0.36
N TYR A 248 -25.01 17.79 -1.05
CA TYR A 248 -24.96 17.00 -2.26
C TYR A 248 -23.72 16.12 -2.30
N TYR A 249 -23.83 14.95 -2.94
CA TYR A 249 -22.70 14.15 -3.39
C TYR A 249 -22.49 14.37 -4.87
N ASN A 250 -21.25 14.44 -5.31
CA ASN A 250 -20.92 14.35 -6.72
C ASN A 250 -19.70 13.45 -6.90
N GLY A 251 -19.58 12.92 -8.10
CA GLY A 251 -18.47 12.04 -8.43
C GLY A 251 -18.44 11.69 -9.90
N ILE A 252 -17.48 10.86 -10.26
CA ILE A 252 -17.33 10.27 -11.58
C ILE A 252 -17.25 8.74 -11.44
N VAL A 253 -17.92 8.02 -12.34
CA VAL A 253 -17.86 6.56 -12.39
C VAL A 253 -17.12 6.13 -13.66
N LEU A 254 -16.11 5.29 -13.49
CA LEU A 254 -15.22 4.80 -14.54
C LEU A 254 -15.29 3.26 -14.63
N ASP A 255 -15.00 2.71 -15.80
CA ASP A 255 -14.75 1.29 -15.97
C ASP A 255 -13.39 0.96 -15.33
N LYS A 256 -13.36 -0.08 -14.48
CA LYS A 256 -12.15 -0.45 -13.74
C LYS A 256 -11.00 -0.91 -14.65
N ASN A 257 -11.30 -1.54 -15.79
CA ASN A 257 -10.30 -2.12 -16.68
C ASN A 257 -9.79 -1.10 -17.70
N SER A 258 -10.69 -0.32 -18.32
CA SER A 258 -10.32 0.64 -19.36
C SER A 258 -10.12 2.06 -18.84
N ILE A 259 -10.49 2.35 -17.59
CA ILE A 259 -10.44 3.70 -16.99
C ILE A 259 -11.28 4.72 -17.78
N THR A 260 -12.26 4.25 -18.57
CA THR A 260 -13.14 5.10 -19.37
C THR A 260 -14.40 5.47 -18.59
N ALA A 261 -14.89 6.70 -18.78
CA ALA A 261 -16.15 7.16 -18.19
C ALA A 261 -17.34 6.24 -18.50
N LEU A 262 -18.13 5.92 -17.47
CA LEU A 262 -19.32 5.08 -17.59
C LEU A 262 -20.59 5.93 -17.56
N PRO A 263 -21.25 6.14 -18.69
CA PRO A 263 -22.56 6.81 -18.71
C PRO A 263 -23.68 5.89 -18.25
N ASN A 264 -24.81 6.48 -17.83
CA ASN A 264 -26.02 5.76 -17.45
C ASN A 264 -25.83 4.72 -16.33
N VAL A 265 -24.88 4.96 -15.41
CA VAL A 265 -24.79 4.22 -14.15
C VAL A 265 -25.88 4.76 -13.22
N SER A 266 -26.73 3.88 -12.71
CA SER A 266 -27.71 4.20 -11.68
C SER A 266 -27.02 4.35 -10.33
N VAL A 267 -27.08 5.55 -9.77
CA VAL A 267 -26.57 5.87 -8.44
C VAL A 267 -27.73 6.11 -7.50
N LYS A 268 -27.96 5.18 -6.58
CA LYS A 268 -29.05 5.20 -5.60
C LYS A 268 -28.50 5.58 -4.23
N CYS A 269 -29.01 6.65 -3.65
CA CYS A 269 -28.81 6.95 -2.25
C CYS A 269 -29.87 6.27 -1.41
N SER A 270 -29.44 5.53 -0.39
CA SER A 270 -30.31 4.84 0.55
C SER A 270 -30.02 5.25 1.99
N LEU A 271 -31.09 5.39 2.77
CA LEU A 271 -31.09 5.62 4.21
C LEU A 271 -31.85 4.46 4.87
N ASN A 272 -31.22 3.73 5.79
CA ASN A 272 -31.82 2.57 6.46
C ASN A 272 -32.51 1.57 5.49
N ASN A 273 -31.85 1.28 4.36
CA ASN A 273 -32.34 0.42 3.27
C ASN A 273 -33.51 0.95 2.43
N ASN A 274 -34.07 2.11 2.74
CA ASN A 274 -35.01 2.81 1.86
C ASN A 274 -34.26 3.66 0.85
N VAL A 275 -34.58 3.56 -0.44
CA VAL A 275 -33.97 4.41 -1.47
C VAL A 275 -34.63 5.78 -1.41
N ILE A 276 -33.84 6.80 -1.09
CA ILE A 276 -34.32 8.18 -0.96
C ILE A 276 -34.17 8.96 -2.26
N LYS A 277 -33.14 8.66 -3.07
CA LYS A 277 -32.92 9.34 -4.34
C LYS A 277 -32.13 8.46 -5.31
N THR A 278 -32.43 8.58 -6.60
CA THR A 278 -31.68 7.91 -7.68
C THR A 278 -31.31 8.94 -8.74
N VAL A 279 -30.09 8.88 -9.23
CA VAL A 279 -29.61 9.66 -10.38
C VAL A 279 -28.88 8.75 -11.37
N LEU A 280 -28.68 9.23 -12.60
CA LEU A 280 -27.86 8.54 -13.61
C LEU A 280 -26.59 9.34 -13.84
N THR A 281 -25.48 8.65 -14.14
CA THR A 281 -24.28 9.32 -14.63
C THR A 281 -24.48 9.85 -16.05
N ASP A 282 -23.88 11.00 -16.36
CA ASP A 282 -23.92 11.62 -17.68
C ASP A 282 -22.96 10.94 -18.68
N LYS A 283 -22.85 11.50 -19.91
CA LYS A 283 -21.95 11.00 -20.96
C LYS A 283 -20.46 10.94 -20.55
N ARG A 284 -20.07 11.69 -19.54
CA ARG A 284 -18.71 11.76 -18.98
C ARG A 284 -18.59 10.98 -17.67
N GLY A 285 -19.60 10.18 -17.32
CA GLY A 285 -19.60 9.37 -16.11
C GLY A 285 -19.87 10.17 -14.84
N HIS A 286 -20.17 11.47 -14.93
CA HIS A 286 -20.39 12.30 -13.76
C HIS A 286 -21.81 12.13 -13.22
N PHE A 287 -21.93 12.14 -11.90
CA PHE A 287 -23.22 12.22 -11.22
C PHE A 287 -23.18 13.30 -10.14
N LYS A 288 -24.36 13.81 -9.82
CA LYS A 288 -24.61 14.66 -8.65
C LYS A 288 -25.95 14.28 -8.04
N ILE A 289 -25.96 13.96 -6.76
CA ILE A 289 -27.15 13.64 -5.99
C ILE A 289 -27.27 14.65 -4.85
N SER A 290 -28.30 15.49 -4.93
CA SER A 290 -28.62 16.50 -3.92
C SER A 290 -30.00 16.18 -3.37
N ASP A 291 -30.12 16.11 -2.04
CA ASP A 291 -31.39 15.86 -1.38
C ASP A 291 -31.36 16.51 0.02
N SER A 292 -32.47 17.13 0.42
CA SER A 292 -32.56 17.86 1.68
C SER A 292 -32.42 16.93 2.89
N SER A 293 -32.77 15.65 2.74
CA SER A 293 -32.53 14.65 3.76
C SER A 293 -31.04 14.36 3.96
N LEU A 294 -30.14 14.77 3.05
CA LEU A 294 -28.67 14.62 3.17
C LEU A 294 -28.02 15.64 4.11
N ASN A 295 -28.80 16.48 4.78
CA ASN A 295 -28.31 17.50 5.72
C ASN A 295 -27.48 16.88 6.86
N THR A 296 -26.40 17.56 7.22
CA THR A 296 -25.13 16.99 7.69
C THR A 296 -24.86 17.10 9.19
N LEU A 297 -25.78 17.65 9.97
CA LEU A 297 -25.43 18.10 11.32
C LEU A 297 -25.49 17.05 12.45
N ASN A 298 -25.99 15.83 12.24
CA ASN A 298 -25.87 14.71 13.19
C ASN A 298 -26.58 13.47 12.64
N ILE A 299 -25.88 12.64 11.86
CA ILE A 299 -26.51 11.45 11.28
C ILE A 299 -26.18 10.23 12.15
N GLN A 300 -27.16 9.79 12.96
CA GLN A 300 -27.10 8.52 13.69
C GLN A 300 -27.40 7.30 12.79
N GLU A 301 -27.91 7.53 11.57
CA GLU A 301 -28.45 6.52 10.67
C GLU A 301 -27.49 6.17 9.52
N GLN A 302 -27.43 4.90 9.13
CA GLN A 302 -26.50 4.45 8.10
C GLN A 302 -27.01 4.82 6.71
N ARG A 303 -26.16 5.50 5.94
CA ARG A 303 -26.42 5.85 4.55
C ARG A 303 -25.42 5.17 3.62
N LYS A 304 -25.91 4.82 2.43
CA LYS A 304 -25.11 4.19 1.38
C LYS A 304 -25.46 4.73 0.00
N LEU A 305 -24.46 4.81 -0.87
CA LEU A 305 -24.65 4.99 -2.30
C LEU A 305 -24.44 3.64 -2.98
N ILE A 306 -25.41 3.24 -3.81
CA ILE A 306 -25.42 1.98 -4.54
C ILE A 306 -25.30 2.30 -6.02
N PHE A 307 -24.29 1.74 -6.67
CA PHE A 307 -23.98 1.94 -8.08
C PHE A 307 -24.36 0.70 -8.87
N TYR A 308 -25.15 0.87 -9.91
CA TYR A 308 -25.63 -0.22 -10.75
C TYR A 308 -25.59 0.17 -12.22
N LYS A 309 -25.05 -0.73 -13.04
CA LYS A 309 -25.12 -0.66 -14.50
C LYS A 309 -25.18 -2.08 -15.04
N GLU A 310 -26.07 -2.33 -15.98
CA GLU A 310 -26.18 -3.64 -16.63
C GLU A 310 -24.84 -4.05 -17.26
N GLY A 311 -24.44 -5.31 -17.05
CA GLY A 311 -23.14 -5.83 -17.45
C GLY A 311 -21.98 -5.44 -16.53
N TYR A 312 -22.24 -4.80 -15.38
CA TYR A 312 -21.25 -4.47 -14.36
C TYR A 312 -21.66 -5.02 -12.99
N VAL A 313 -20.66 -5.37 -12.18
CA VAL A 313 -20.85 -5.72 -10.77
C VAL A 313 -21.32 -4.47 -10.04
N SER A 314 -22.45 -4.58 -9.33
CA SER A 314 -22.95 -3.48 -8.50
C SER A 314 -22.00 -3.20 -7.34
N ASP A 315 -21.78 -1.93 -7.03
CA ASP A 315 -20.95 -1.52 -5.90
C ASP A 315 -21.77 -0.72 -4.88
N THR A 316 -21.38 -0.74 -3.61
CA THR A 316 -22.03 -0.01 -2.54
C THR A 316 -20.99 0.63 -1.63
N ILE A 317 -21.03 1.95 -1.53
CA ILE A 317 -20.18 2.70 -0.60
C ILE A 317 -20.99 3.16 0.61
N TYR A 318 -20.37 3.02 1.78
CA TYR A 318 -20.89 3.57 3.02
C TYR A 318 -20.19 4.89 3.29
N THR A 319 -20.95 5.98 3.32
CA THR A 319 -20.38 7.33 3.38
C THR A 319 -20.41 7.92 4.80
N THR A 320 -20.79 7.11 5.79
CA THR A 320 -20.67 7.50 7.21
C THR A 320 -19.24 7.26 7.68
N GLN A 321 -18.39 8.27 7.58
CA GLN A 321 -17.06 8.24 8.20
C GLN A 321 -17.18 8.69 9.67
N ARG A 322 -16.71 7.82 10.59
CA ARG A 322 -16.63 8.16 12.02
C ARG A 322 -15.57 9.24 12.19
N ILE A 323 -15.88 10.36 12.86
CA ILE A 323 -14.86 11.36 13.20
C ILE A 323 -13.77 10.66 14.04
N PRO A 324 -12.48 10.78 13.69
CA PRO A 324 -11.39 10.29 14.52
C PRO A 324 -11.51 10.85 15.94
N GLN A 325 -11.34 10.02 16.97
CA GLN A 325 -11.62 10.37 18.38
C GLN A 325 -11.00 11.70 18.85
N TYR A 326 -9.86 12.10 18.29
CA TYR A 326 -9.17 13.36 18.65
C TYR A 326 -9.86 14.65 18.15
N ARG A 327 -10.86 14.57 17.26
CA ARG A 327 -11.70 15.72 16.83
C ARG A 327 -13.07 15.75 17.51
N GLN A 328 -13.33 14.84 18.45
CA GLN A 328 -14.55 14.89 19.26
C GLN A 328 -14.41 16.02 20.28
N THR A 329 -14.93 17.21 19.95
CA THR A 329 -15.22 18.21 20.98
C THR A 329 -16.43 17.74 21.79
N LYS A 330 -16.49 18.11 23.08
CA LYS A 330 -17.45 17.59 24.09
C LYS A 330 -18.95 17.62 23.71
N ASN A 331 -19.34 18.21 22.57
CA ASN A 331 -20.73 18.35 22.12
C ASN A 331 -21.02 17.92 20.66
N LEU A 332 -20.13 17.19 19.96
CA LEU A 332 -20.38 16.77 18.57
C LEU A 332 -20.15 15.26 18.34
N ASN A 333 -21.24 14.48 18.45
CA ASN A 333 -21.34 13.10 17.97
C ASN A 333 -21.74 13.04 16.48
N SER A 334 -21.17 13.91 15.65
CA SER A 334 -21.66 14.14 14.29
C SER A 334 -20.92 13.29 13.25
N ASN A 335 -21.50 12.15 12.85
CA ASN A 335 -21.10 11.52 11.58
C ASN A 335 -21.52 12.47 10.44
N HIS A 336 -20.59 12.78 9.54
CA HIS A 336 -20.86 13.61 8.36
C HIS A 336 -20.99 12.73 7.13
N PHE A 337 -21.92 13.10 6.25
CA PHE A 337 -22.26 12.29 5.10
C PHE A 337 -21.29 12.50 3.92
N ILE A 338 -20.82 13.73 3.63
CA ILE A 338 -20.10 14.07 2.37
C ILE A 338 -19.28 15.36 2.47
N TYR A 339 -18.14 15.44 1.77
CA TYR A 339 -17.38 16.67 1.50
C TYR A 339 -17.52 17.13 0.04
N LYS A 340 -17.34 18.41 -0.25
CA LYS A 340 -17.43 19.03 -1.60
C LYS A 340 -16.52 18.42 -2.69
N ILE A 341 -15.60 17.52 -2.35
CA ILE A 341 -14.64 16.94 -3.29
C ILE A 341 -15.35 15.82 -4.09
N PRO A 342 -15.34 15.87 -5.43
CA PRO A 342 -15.91 14.81 -6.26
C PRO A 342 -15.16 13.50 -6.04
N ASP A 343 -15.87 12.41 -5.76
CA ASP A 343 -15.26 11.09 -5.63
C ASP A 343 -15.18 10.37 -6.98
N THR A 344 -14.09 9.62 -7.19
CA THR A 344 -13.90 8.76 -8.37
C THR A 344 -14.15 7.32 -7.98
N LEU A 345 -15.05 6.66 -8.71
CA LEU A 345 -15.48 5.28 -8.46
C LEU A 345 -15.25 4.40 -9.69
N TYR A 346 -14.90 3.13 -9.45
CA TYR A 346 -14.60 2.17 -10.52
C TYR A 346 -15.57 0.99 -10.48
N LEU A 347 -16.33 0.77 -11.56
CA LEU A 347 -17.16 -0.42 -11.71
C LEU A 347 -16.48 -1.48 -12.56
N GLN A 348 -16.60 -2.73 -12.13
CA GLN A 348 -16.03 -3.87 -12.81
C GLN A 348 -17.06 -4.51 -13.74
N LYS A 349 -16.69 -4.73 -15.00
CA LYS A 349 -17.53 -5.45 -15.97
C LYS A 349 -17.68 -6.92 -15.58
N ILE A 350 -18.90 -7.46 -15.69
CA ILE A 350 -19.19 -8.89 -15.50
C ILE A 350 -18.57 -9.65 -16.68
N LYS A 351 -17.72 -10.62 -16.39
CA LYS A 351 -17.24 -11.59 -17.37
C LYS A 351 -18.16 -12.81 -17.30
N PHE A 352 -18.80 -13.13 -18.41
CA PHE A 352 -19.41 -14.45 -18.61
C PHE A 352 -18.31 -15.31 -19.24
N GLU A 353 -17.88 -16.36 -18.54
CA GLU A 353 -17.05 -17.42 -19.11
C GLU A 353 -17.89 -18.37 -19.95
#